data_AF-A0A8S9YKZ6-F1
#
_entry.id   AF-A0A8S9YKZ6-F1
#
_cell.length_a   1.000
_cell.length_b   1.000
_cell.length_c   1.000
_cell.angle_alpha   90.00
_cell.angle_beta   90.00
_cell.angle_gamma   90.00
#
_symmetry.space_group_name_H-M   'P 1'
#
loop_
_entity.id
_entity.type
_entity.pdbx_description
1 polymer ?
#
loop_
_entity_poly.entity_id
_entity_poly.type
_entity_poly.pdbx_seq_one_letter_code
_entity_poly.pdbx_strand_id
1 'polypeptide(L)'
;MMFDDTSWNDSEQRGFQFDWDKSERLPNLTRLSSDGFSTDAKLFIQADLALETERPVCVVCHSLIENTVFYESKVTFCSEHCWQNVLCNAMDDFVVGGISAWPLETFTSFQAKMFLLNLACRSFDGGIIIKMLRYFQAVLTPDTFDRLLFANRTAFNHFAHFLRKTGQNSLLADLLMSHGFVERAKIQSYRQLTSQLDSTSVENAENLVHRLRIFAMTELADDPKLSLLHETTLQLSDLLQFQLQYEPEWKAFCATLSASNSDVQHSGDRSTSLLALPLSETIRACCWMDKNVGAGSRVQQFCTKLKVLSEQFRWLVLEPLVLGANWVELDSILVEKKWFKRRTDTSLPTDRLVLYLHALNAPREIIAKYLSRCPDPHEMTEVAARLRMYSVAVQSCVNRRDPIAMKELLERIPKREPEHSEALYYLSIPVSQWKNARKS
;
A
#
# COMPACT_ATOMS: atom_id res chain seq x y z
N MET A 1 12.65 -44.63 -14.35
CA MET A 1 12.04 -45.73 -13.59
C MET A 1 10.84 -45.17 -12.87
N MET A 2 9.66 -45.73 -13.15
CA MET A 2 8.45 -45.46 -12.37
C MET A 2 8.69 -45.92 -10.94
N PHE A 3 8.55 -45.03 -9.96
CA PHE A 3 8.53 -45.40 -8.56
C PHE A 3 7.08 -45.41 -8.09
N ASP A 4 6.73 -46.53 -7.48
CA ASP A 4 5.41 -46.91 -6.99
C ASP A 4 5.02 -46.10 -5.74
N ASP A 5 3.72 -45.81 -5.65
CA ASP A 5 3.16 -44.58 -5.08
C ASP A 5 2.52 -44.78 -3.68
N THR A 6 3.07 -45.68 -2.85
CA THR A 6 2.33 -46.19 -1.66
C THR A 6 3.11 -46.32 -0.34
N SER A 7 4.14 -45.51 -0.07
CA SER A 7 4.89 -45.63 1.22
C SER A 7 5.14 -44.35 2.01
N TRP A 8 4.27 -43.34 1.90
CA TRP A 8 4.19 -42.30 2.94
C TRP A 8 3.38 -42.86 4.11
N ASN A 9 4.08 -43.59 4.97
CA ASN A 9 3.49 -44.20 6.15
C ASN A 9 3.13 -43.10 7.15
N ASP A 10 1.84 -42.84 7.34
CA ASP A 10 1.27 -42.15 8.52
C ASP A 10 1.43 -42.99 9.81
N SER A 11 2.30 -44.01 9.80
CA SER A 11 2.55 -44.83 10.97
C SER A 11 3.35 -44.07 12.02
N GLU A 12 2.70 -43.84 13.15
CA GLU A 12 3.30 -43.69 14.48
C GLU A 12 4.12 -44.95 14.89
N GLN A 13 5.16 -45.32 14.13
CA GLN A 13 6.00 -46.46 14.50
C GLN A 13 7.40 -46.03 14.95
N ARG A 14 7.54 -46.05 16.29
CA ARG A 14 8.75 -46.10 17.14
C ARG A 14 9.81 -45.02 16.91
N GLY A 15 9.38 -43.81 16.58
CA GLY A 15 10.10 -42.59 16.96
C GLY A 15 9.44 -42.00 18.20
N PHE A 16 10.23 -41.48 19.14
CA PHE A 16 9.74 -40.90 20.39
C PHE A 16 8.57 -39.92 20.16
N GLN A 17 7.46 -40.15 20.86
CA GLN A 17 6.29 -39.26 20.86
C GLN A 17 6.49 -38.22 21.96
N PHE A 18 6.54 -36.93 21.61
CA PHE A 18 6.60 -35.83 22.59
C PHE A 18 5.66 -34.68 22.19
N ASP A 19 4.81 -34.28 23.12
CA ASP A 19 3.90 -33.13 23.05
C ASP A 19 4.68 -31.81 23.04
N TRP A 20 4.64 -31.09 21.92
CA TRP A 20 5.30 -29.78 21.79
C TRP A 20 4.41 -28.57 22.12
N ASP A 21 3.22 -28.79 22.67
CA ASP A 21 2.24 -27.72 22.92
C ASP A 21 2.31 -27.11 24.34
N LYS A 22 3.44 -27.26 25.04
CA LYS A 22 3.68 -26.56 26.31
C LYS A 22 4.90 -25.65 26.22
N SER A 23 4.62 -24.36 26.15
CA SER A 23 5.58 -23.31 26.46
C SER A 23 6.01 -23.42 27.94
N GLU A 24 7.03 -24.21 28.23
CA GLU A 24 7.62 -24.25 29.57
C GLU A 24 8.94 -23.48 29.62
N ARG A 25 8.95 -22.55 30.58
CA ARG A 25 9.99 -21.56 30.85
C ARG A 25 11.27 -22.26 31.29
N LEU A 26 12.41 -21.81 30.78
CA LEU A 26 13.74 -22.22 31.25
C LEU A 26 13.89 -22.08 32.78
N PRO A 27 14.39 -23.10 33.49
CA PRO A 27 14.74 -22.95 34.89
C PRO A 27 16.07 -22.20 35.07
N ASN A 28 16.04 -21.20 35.95
CA ASN A 28 17.19 -20.47 36.45
C ASN A 28 18.20 -21.42 37.14
N LEU A 29 19.45 -21.37 36.70
CA LEU A 29 20.57 -21.90 37.48
C LEU A 29 20.80 -20.99 38.70
N THR A 30 20.53 -21.49 39.90
CA THR A 30 21.23 -21.01 41.10
C THR A 30 21.14 -22.01 42.26
N ARG A 31 22.33 -22.39 42.76
CA ARG A 31 22.70 -22.63 44.17
C ARG A 31 22.46 -23.99 44.86
N LEU A 32 23.60 -24.44 45.44
CA LEU A 32 23.86 -25.30 46.62
C LEU A 32 24.26 -26.75 46.25
N SER A 33 25.52 -27.18 46.32
CA SER A 33 26.51 -27.26 47.41
C SER A 33 26.09 -28.04 48.66
N SER A 34 26.89 -29.09 48.89
CA SER A 34 27.46 -29.62 50.15
C SER A 34 26.98 -30.99 50.66
N ASP A 35 27.98 -31.88 50.72
CA ASP A 35 28.29 -32.85 51.77
C ASP A 35 27.69 -34.27 51.75
N GLY A 36 28.59 -35.24 51.86
CA GLY A 36 28.28 -36.62 52.26
C GLY A 36 29.18 -37.68 51.65
N PHE A 37 30.40 -37.84 52.17
CA PHE A 37 31.34 -38.90 51.82
C PHE A 37 30.90 -40.27 52.39
N SER A 38 31.20 -41.32 51.62
CA SER A 38 31.77 -42.60 52.07
C SER A 38 30.91 -43.88 52.05
N THR A 39 31.50 -44.85 51.34
CA THR A 39 31.56 -46.30 51.60
C THR A 39 30.27 -47.10 51.54
N ASP A 40 30.01 -47.67 50.35
CA ASP A 40 29.91 -49.14 50.18
C ASP A 40 30.09 -49.51 48.70
N ALA A 41 31.24 -49.10 48.16
CA ALA A 41 31.79 -49.66 46.93
C ALA A 41 32.51 -50.96 47.29
N LYS A 42 31.79 -52.08 47.27
CA LYS A 42 32.25 -53.46 47.04
C LYS A 42 31.17 -54.42 47.55
N LEU A 43 30.11 -54.64 46.78
CA LEU A 43 29.29 -55.86 46.89
C LEU A 43 28.32 -56.12 45.71
N PHE A 44 28.47 -55.43 44.57
CA PHE A 44 27.68 -55.75 43.36
C PHE A 44 28.51 -55.90 42.08
N ILE A 45 29.85 -55.95 42.16
CA ILE A 45 30.69 -56.36 41.03
C ILE A 45 30.69 -57.90 40.94
N GLN A 46 29.54 -58.50 40.64
CA GLN A 46 29.48 -59.88 40.11
C GLN A 46 28.10 -60.31 39.61
N ALA A 47 27.22 -59.39 39.20
CA ALA A 47 25.89 -59.76 38.68
C ALA A 47 25.42 -58.98 37.42
N ASP A 48 26.22 -58.06 36.87
CA ASP A 48 25.84 -57.30 35.65
C ASP A 48 26.64 -57.68 34.40
N LEU A 49 27.49 -58.71 34.45
CA LEU A 49 28.28 -59.18 33.31
C LEU A 49 27.55 -60.19 32.40
N ALA A 50 26.22 -60.25 32.48
CA ALA A 50 25.41 -61.18 31.70
C ALA A 50 24.03 -60.58 31.35
N LEU A 51 24.01 -59.37 30.78
CA LEU A 51 22.88 -58.89 29.99
C LEU A 51 23.30 -57.79 28.98
N GLU A 52 24.42 -57.99 28.29
CA GLU A 52 24.76 -57.25 27.06
C GLU A 52 24.24 -58.04 25.85
N THR A 53 22.93 -58.17 25.74
CA THR A 53 22.28 -58.56 24.48
C THR A 53 21.80 -57.28 23.80
N GLU A 54 22.57 -56.87 22.79
CA GLU A 54 22.23 -55.96 21.69
C GLU A 54 21.58 -54.61 22.07
N ARG A 55 22.38 -53.71 22.65
CA ARG A 55 22.07 -52.26 22.52
C ARG A 55 22.45 -51.82 21.11
N PRO A 56 21.52 -51.28 20.30
CA PRO A 56 21.85 -50.83 18.95
C PRO A 56 22.93 -49.74 19.02
N VAL A 57 24.05 -49.99 18.33
CA VAL A 57 25.22 -49.12 18.32
C VAL A 57 24.90 -47.87 17.48
N CYS A 58 25.06 -46.70 18.08
CA CYS A 58 24.80 -45.45 17.36
C CYS A 58 25.89 -45.17 16.31
N VAL A 59 25.47 -45.12 15.05
CA VAL A 59 26.35 -44.93 13.88
C VAL A 59 27.17 -43.63 13.95
N VAL A 60 26.61 -42.58 14.55
CA VAL A 60 27.22 -41.25 14.65
C VAL A 60 28.28 -41.19 15.75
N CYS A 61 27.95 -41.66 16.97
CA CYS A 61 28.86 -41.62 18.12
C CYS A 61 30.02 -42.60 17.99
N HIS A 62 29.87 -43.65 17.18
CA HIS A 62 30.92 -44.64 16.93
C HIS A 62 31.72 -44.39 15.64
N SER A 63 31.50 -43.25 14.96
CA SER A 63 32.28 -42.79 13.79
C SER A 63 32.62 -43.92 12.81
N LEU A 64 31.62 -44.73 12.43
CA LEU A 64 31.75 -45.68 11.34
C LEU A 64 31.81 -44.88 10.03
N ILE A 65 33.01 -44.36 9.72
CA ILE A 65 33.30 -43.71 8.46
C ILE A 65 33.47 -44.81 7.42
N GLU A 66 32.36 -45.28 6.88
CA GLU A 66 32.34 -45.91 5.57
C GLU A 66 31.93 -44.86 4.53
N ASN A 67 32.43 -44.99 3.29
CA ASN A 67 31.98 -44.20 2.14
C ASN A 67 30.56 -44.61 1.72
N THR A 68 29.63 -44.66 2.66
CA THR A 68 28.27 -45.17 2.47
C THR A 68 27.26 -44.09 2.81
N VAL A 69 26.18 -44.08 2.04
CA VAL A 69 25.04 -43.16 2.25
C VAL A 69 24.12 -43.79 3.30
N PHE A 70 23.86 -43.07 4.38
CA PHE A 70 23.00 -43.51 5.46
C PHE A 70 21.56 -43.05 5.25
N TYR A 71 20.59 -43.88 5.67
CA TYR A 71 19.16 -43.56 5.60
C TYR A 71 18.57 -43.41 7.00
N GLU A 72 17.79 -42.35 7.23
CA GLU A 72 17.16 -42.08 8.53
C GLU A 72 16.36 -43.29 9.04
N SER A 73 15.64 -43.97 8.15
CA SER A 73 14.81 -45.14 8.48
C SER A 73 15.60 -46.41 8.82
N LYS A 74 16.90 -46.45 8.53
CA LYS A 74 17.75 -47.65 8.67
C LYS A 74 18.82 -47.51 9.75
N VAL A 75 18.88 -46.36 10.43
CA VAL A 75 19.91 -46.05 11.41
C VAL A 75 19.28 -45.80 12.78
N THR A 76 19.98 -46.23 13.84
CA THR A 76 19.59 -45.97 15.22
C THR A 76 20.45 -44.84 15.79
N PHE A 77 19.79 -43.88 16.44
CA PHE A 77 20.42 -42.74 17.10
C PHE A 77 20.42 -42.96 18.62
N CYS A 78 21.52 -42.65 19.31
CA CYS A 78 21.59 -42.79 20.78
C CYS A 78 20.79 -41.72 21.53
N SER A 79 20.49 -40.59 20.89
CA SER A 79 19.76 -39.47 21.47
C SER A 79 19.20 -38.55 20.38
N GLU A 80 18.24 -37.71 20.75
CA GLU A 80 17.74 -36.65 19.87
C GLU A 80 18.85 -35.68 19.46
N HIS A 81 19.74 -35.31 20.38
CA HIS A 81 20.88 -34.44 20.09
C HIS A 81 21.78 -35.04 19.00
N CYS A 82 21.97 -36.35 19.01
CA CYS A 82 22.73 -37.06 17.99
C CYS A 82 22.07 -36.99 16.60
N TRP A 83 20.75 -37.17 16.53
CA TRP A 83 19.98 -37.00 15.29
C TRP A 83 19.99 -35.55 14.79
N GLN A 84 19.81 -34.57 15.68
CA GLN A 84 19.88 -33.16 15.34
C GLN A 84 21.26 -32.75 14.81
N ASN A 85 22.35 -33.26 15.39
CA ASN A 85 23.71 -32.99 14.91
C ASN A 85 23.92 -33.52 13.48
N VAL A 86 23.35 -34.68 13.15
CA VAL A 86 23.38 -35.20 11.77
C VAL A 86 22.65 -34.27 10.80
N LEU A 87 21.48 -33.76 11.19
CA LEU A 87 20.73 -32.79 10.38
C LEU A 87 21.47 -31.46 10.22
N CYS A 88 22.16 -30.98 11.26
CA CYS A 88 23.02 -29.79 11.19
C CYS A 88 24.16 -30.01 10.19
N ASN A 89 24.87 -31.14 10.26
CA ASN A 89 25.95 -31.45 9.33
C ASN A 89 25.45 -31.55 7.89
N ALA A 90 24.31 -32.23 7.67
CA ALA A 90 23.68 -32.31 6.36
C ALA A 90 23.27 -30.92 5.82
N MET A 91 22.83 -30.02 6.70
CA MET A 91 22.54 -28.63 6.35
C MET A 91 23.80 -27.87 5.92
N ASP A 92 24.89 -27.99 6.67
CA ASP A 92 26.17 -27.35 6.34
C ASP A 92 26.70 -27.85 4.98
N ASP A 93 26.64 -29.16 4.74
CA ASP A 93 27.01 -29.77 3.46
C ASP A 93 26.14 -29.26 2.32
N PHE A 94 24.81 -29.14 2.52
CA PHE A 94 23.89 -28.61 1.52
C PHE A 94 24.17 -27.13 1.17
N VAL A 95 24.59 -26.33 2.14
CA VAL A 95 24.95 -24.92 1.92
C VAL A 95 26.20 -24.81 1.07
N VAL A 96 27.24 -25.58 1.39
CA VAL A 96 28.55 -25.53 0.71
C VAL A 96 28.57 -26.34 -0.60
N GLY A 97 27.58 -27.21 -0.83
CA GLY A 97 27.53 -28.12 -1.97
C GLY A 97 28.45 -29.33 -1.80
N GLY A 98 28.71 -29.72 -0.55
CA GLY A 98 29.52 -30.88 -0.18
C GLY A 98 28.81 -32.21 -0.43
N ILE A 99 29.59 -33.30 -0.40
CA ILE A 99 29.06 -34.66 -0.47
C ILE A 99 28.95 -35.17 0.97
N SER A 100 27.72 -35.23 1.48
CA SER A 100 27.45 -35.75 2.81
C SER A 100 27.27 -37.26 2.80
N ALA A 101 27.63 -37.93 3.90
CA ALA A 101 27.14 -39.27 4.20
C ALA A 101 25.61 -39.29 4.48
N TRP A 102 25.02 -38.10 4.66
CA TRP A 102 23.60 -37.85 4.89
C TRP A 102 22.99 -36.87 3.87
N PRO A 103 22.84 -37.27 2.59
CA PRO A 103 22.11 -36.47 1.60
C PRO A 103 20.70 -36.15 2.08
N LEU A 104 20.16 -34.98 1.69
CA LEU A 104 18.85 -34.53 2.18
C LEU A 104 17.70 -35.48 1.82
N GLU A 105 17.85 -36.28 0.77
CA GLU A 105 16.88 -37.28 0.30
C GLU A 105 16.72 -38.44 1.29
N THR A 106 17.71 -38.63 2.16
CA THR A 106 17.75 -39.75 3.11
C THR A 106 16.91 -39.52 4.36
N PHE A 107 16.50 -38.27 4.59
CA PHE A 107 15.59 -37.86 5.66
C PHE A 107 14.14 -37.91 5.16
N THR A 108 13.44 -38.96 5.55
CA THR A 108 12.06 -39.19 5.09
C THR A 108 11.03 -38.57 6.03
N SER A 109 11.38 -38.41 7.31
CA SER A 109 10.46 -37.94 8.34
C SER A 109 10.05 -36.47 8.15
N PHE A 110 8.80 -36.15 8.47
CA PHE A 110 8.32 -34.76 8.47
C PHE A 110 9.08 -33.91 9.50
N GLN A 111 9.43 -34.50 10.65
CA GLN A 111 10.18 -33.84 11.71
C GLN A 111 11.58 -33.43 11.26
N ALA A 112 12.30 -34.28 10.53
CA ALA A 112 13.60 -33.93 9.95
C ALA A 112 13.48 -32.75 8.97
N LYS A 113 12.50 -32.80 8.06
CA LYS A 113 12.24 -31.74 7.08
C LYS A 113 11.90 -30.41 7.75
N MET A 114 11.08 -30.45 8.79
CA MET A 114 10.75 -29.27 9.60
C MET A 114 11.99 -28.71 10.32
N PHE A 115 12.82 -29.58 10.90
CA PHE A 115 14.05 -29.19 11.58
C PHE A 115 15.03 -28.53 10.61
N LEU A 116 15.26 -29.13 9.44
CA LEU A 116 16.10 -28.57 8.38
C LEU A 116 15.60 -27.21 7.89
N LEU A 117 14.28 -27.05 7.72
CA LEU A 117 13.69 -25.75 7.36
C LEU A 117 13.93 -24.70 8.45
N ASN A 118 13.78 -25.09 9.72
CA ASN A 118 14.01 -24.20 10.85
C ASN A 118 15.49 -23.79 10.96
N LEU A 119 16.43 -24.70 10.71
CA LEU A 119 17.85 -24.39 10.61
C LEU A 119 18.12 -23.39 9.48
N ALA A 120 17.57 -23.63 8.29
CA ALA A 120 17.69 -22.70 7.16
C ALA A 120 17.11 -21.32 7.49
N CYS A 121 15.98 -21.23 8.20
CA CYS A 121 15.43 -19.94 8.63
C CYS A 121 16.29 -19.24 9.70
N ARG A 122 16.98 -20.00 10.56
CA ARG A 122 17.88 -19.46 11.60
C ARG A 122 19.21 -18.94 11.03
N SER A 123 19.59 -19.32 9.80
CA SER A 123 20.77 -18.74 9.15
C SER A 123 20.56 -17.29 8.70
N PHE A 124 19.30 -16.83 8.63
CA PHE A 124 18.90 -15.52 8.09
C PHE A 124 19.35 -15.26 6.65
N ASP A 125 19.78 -16.30 5.93
CA ASP A 125 20.16 -16.22 4.52
C ASP A 125 18.95 -16.58 3.64
N GLY A 126 18.38 -15.56 2.98
CA GLY A 126 17.25 -15.74 2.07
C GLY A 126 17.55 -16.68 0.90
N GLY A 127 18.79 -16.76 0.42
CA GLY A 127 19.20 -17.66 -0.65
C GLY A 127 19.13 -19.13 -0.19
N ILE A 128 19.65 -19.42 1.01
CA ILE A 128 19.60 -20.76 1.60
C ILE A 128 18.17 -21.20 1.87
N ILE A 129 17.33 -20.31 2.44
CA ILE A 129 15.91 -20.57 2.70
C ILE A 129 15.19 -20.94 1.39
N ILE A 130 15.36 -20.15 0.34
CA ILE A 130 14.71 -20.42 -0.95
C ILE A 130 15.24 -21.71 -1.60
N LYS A 131 16.55 -21.97 -1.53
CA LYS A 131 17.15 -23.21 -2.04
C LYS A 131 16.54 -24.44 -1.36
N MET A 132 16.41 -24.40 -0.04
CA MET A 132 15.78 -25.47 0.74
C MET A 132 14.30 -25.66 0.37
N LEU A 133 13.54 -24.56 0.26
CA LEU A 133 12.13 -24.62 -0.12
C LEU A 133 11.91 -25.14 -1.53
N ARG A 134 12.78 -24.80 -2.49
CA ARG A 134 12.73 -25.33 -3.86
C ARG A 134 13.03 -26.81 -3.90
N TYR A 135 13.98 -27.28 -3.08
CA TYR A 135 14.26 -28.70 -2.91
C TYR A 135 13.03 -29.43 -2.35
N PHE A 136 12.44 -28.94 -1.26
CA PHE A 136 11.22 -29.54 -0.70
C PHE A 136 10.02 -29.49 -1.64
N GLN A 137 9.86 -28.42 -2.42
CA GLN A 137 8.81 -28.33 -3.44
C GLN A 137 8.95 -29.43 -4.51
N ALA A 138 10.17 -29.86 -4.83
CA ALA A 138 10.42 -30.89 -5.84
C ALA A 138 10.24 -32.32 -5.31
N VAL A 139 10.47 -32.55 -4.01
CA VAL A 139 10.53 -33.89 -3.41
C VAL A 139 9.26 -34.25 -2.62
N LEU A 140 8.48 -33.26 -2.18
CA LEU A 140 7.30 -33.47 -1.33
C LEU A 140 5.99 -33.36 -2.12
N THR A 141 4.94 -34.01 -1.59
CA THR A 141 3.57 -33.76 -2.06
C THR A 141 3.13 -32.33 -1.73
N PRO A 142 2.24 -31.71 -2.52
CA PRO A 142 1.75 -30.35 -2.28
C PRO A 142 1.25 -30.14 -0.84
N ASP A 143 0.42 -31.05 -0.33
CA ASP A 143 -0.14 -30.97 1.02
C ASP A 143 0.95 -31.01 2.12
N THR A 144 2.00 -31.81 1.93
CA THR A 144 3.09 -31.91 2.90
C THR A 144 3.98 -30.67 2.85
N PHE A 145 4.23 -30.15 1.65
CA PHE A 145 4.98 -28.91 1.47
C PHE A 145 4.25 -27.71 2.08
N ASP A 146 2.94 -27.60 1.86
CA ASP A 146 2.10 -26.54 2.42
C ASP A 146 2.07 -26.63 3.96
N ARG A 147 1.92 -27.83 4.53
CA ARG A 147 2.04 -28.03 5.99
C ARG A 147 3.38 -27.55 6.55
N LEU A 148 4.50 -27.81 5.86
CA LEU A 148 5.81 -27.31 6.27
C LEU A 148 5.90 -25.79 6.20
N LEU A 149 5.41 -25.19 5.12
CA LEU A 149 5.41 -23.74 4.93
C LEU A 149 4.55 -23.02 5.96
N PHE A 150 3.35 -23.54 6.25
CA PHE A 150 2.41 -22.91 7.17
C PHE A 150 2.86 -22.98 8.63
N ALA A 151 3.63 -24.00 8.99
CA ALA A 151 4.26 -24.10 10.30
C ALA A 151 5.39 -23.08 10.49
N ASN A 152 5.97 -22.52 9.43
CA ASN A 152 7.09 -21.59 9.50
C ASN A 152 6.82 -20.27 8.73
N ARG A 153 6.40 -19.24 9.48
CA ARG A 153 6.08 -17.91 8.92
C ARG A 153 7.25 -17.26 8.16
N THR A 154 8.49 -17.47 8.59
CA THR A 154 9.67 -16.90 7.92
C THR A 154 9.85 -17.53 6.55
N ALA A 155 9.83 -18.87 6.48
CA ALA A 155 9.89 -19.62 5.24
C ALA A 155 8.76 -19.21 4.28
N PHE A 156 7.52 -19.13 4.77
CA PHE A 156 6.37 -18.66 3.99
C PHE A 156 6.60 -17.27 3.38
N ASN A 157 7.04 -16.30 4.17
CA ASN A 157 7.27 -14.93 3.69
C ASN A 157 8.37 -14.87 2.62
N HIS A 158 9.46 -15.62 2.80
CA HIS A 158 10.52 -15.72 1.80
C HIS A 158 9.99 -16.35 0.51
N PHE A 159 9.25 -17.46 0.62
CA PHE A 159 8.67 -18.13 -0.55
C PHE A 159 7.70 -17.23 -1.32
N ALA A 160 6.76 -16.60 -0.62
CA ALA A 160 5.82 -15.66 -1.22
C ALA A 160 6.54 -14.47 -1.89
N HIS A 161 7.64 -13.99 -1.30
CA HIS A 161 8.47 -12.96 -1.92
C HIS A 161 9.16 -13.48 -3.18
N PHE A 162 9.72 -14.69 -3.14
CA PHE A 162 10.36 -15.33 -4.29
C PHE A 162 9.38 -15.53 -5.45
N LEU A 163 8.18 -16.04 -5.19
CA LEU A 163 7.15 -16.24 -6.23
C LEU A 163 6.75 -14.91 -6.87
N ARG A 164 6.59 -13.86 -6.05
CA ARG A 164 6.31 -12.49 -6.53
C ARG A 164 7.44 -11.93 -7.40
N LYS A 165 8.70 -12.16 -7.01
CA LYS A 165 9.87 -11.67 -7.77
C LYS A 165 10.10 -12.44 -9.06
N THR A 166 9.75 -13.72 -9.09
CA THR A 166 9.89 -14.58 -10.28
C THR A 166 8.68 -14.56 -11.20
N GLY A 167 7.61 -13.83 -10.85
CA GLY A 167 6.40 -13.70 -11.67
C GLY A 167 5.48 -14.92 -11.65
N GLN A 168 5.67 -15.85 -10.70
CA GLN A 168 4.83 -17.04 -10.52
C GLN A 168 3.52 -16.70 -9.80
N ASN A 169 2.69 -15.87 -10.43
CA ASN A 169 1.53 -15.24 -9.80
C ASN A 169 0.39 -16.22 -9.47
N SER A 170 0.15 -17.23 -10.31
CA SER A 170 -0.86 -18.26 -10.04
C SER A 170 -0.53 -19.02 -8.75
N LEU A 171 0.69 -19.55 -8.67
CA LEU A 171 1.18 -20.27 -7.50
C LEU A 171 1.18 -19.38 -6.23
N LEU A 172 1.51 -18.09 -6.37
CA LEU A 172 1.44 -17.14 -5.25
C LEU A 172 0.00 -16.92 -4.77
N ALA A 173 -0.96 -16.80 -5.69
CA ALA A 173 -2.36 -16.63 -5.34
C ALA A 173 -2.90 -17.89 -4.63
N ASP A 174 -2.61 -19.08 -5.17
CA ASP A 174 -3.02 -20.36 -4.59
C ASP A 174 -2.44 -20.53 -3.17
N LEU A 175 -1.14 -20.25 -3.00
CA LEU A 175 -0.46 -20.28 -1.70
C LEU A 175 -1.07 -19.32 -0.68
N LEU A 176 -1.45 -18.10 -1.10
CA LEU A 176 -2.08 -17.13 -0.22
C LEU A 176 -3.51 -17.55 0.15
N MET A 177 -4.25 -18.13 -0.80
CA MET A 177 -5.59 -18.65 -0.58
C MET A 177 -5.58 -19.84 0.38
N SER A 178 -4.67 -20.80 0.21
CA SER A 178 -4.55 -21.99 1.07
C SER A 178 -4.16 -21.67 2.50
N HIS A 179 -3.37 -20.60 2.72
CA HIS A 179 -3.08 -20.08 4.07
C HIS A 179 -4.23 -19.22 4.66
N GLY A 180 -5.31 -18.97 3.92
CA GLY A 180 -6.43 -18.13 4.36
C GLY A 180 -6.18 -16.62 4.23
N PHE A 181 -5.11 -16.20 3.55
CA PHE A 181 -4.85 -14.80 3.21
C PHE A 181 -5.60 -14.36 1.94
N VAL A 182 -6.91 -14.56 1.92
CA VAL A 182 -7.79 -14.30 0.76
C VAL A 182 -7.62 -12.89 0.23
N GLU A 183 -7.67 -11.87 1.10
CA GLU A 183 -7.50 -10.47 0.71
C GLU A 183 -6.17 -10.21 0.01
N ARG A 184 -5.06 -10.76 0.53
CA ARG A 184 -3.73 -10.59 -0.06
C ARG A 184 -3.63 -11.27 -1.41
N ALA A 185 -4.26 -12.44 -1.57
CA ALA A 185 -4.34 -13.15 -2.84
C ALA A 185 -5.08 -12.31 -3.89
N LYS A 186 -6.27 -11.79 -3.55
CA LYS A 186 -7.07 -11.00 -4.48
C LYS A 186 -6.44 -9.65 -4.81
N ILE A 187 -5.76 -8.99 -3.87
CA ILE A 187 -4.96 -7.78 -4.15
C ILE A 187 -3.83 -8.08 -5.16
N GLN A 188 -3.20 -9.26 -5.07
CA GLN A 188 -2.16 -9.65 -6.02
C GLN A 188 -2.75 -9.87 -7.43
N SER A 189 -3.88 -10.57 -7.54
CA SER A 189 -4.59 -10.75 -8.81
C SER A 189 -5.02 -9.42 -9.41
N TYR A 190 -5.54 -8.51 -8.59
CA TYR A 190 -5.89 -7.14 -9.00
C TYR A 190 -4.67 -6.39 -9.55
N ARG A 191 -3.53 -6.42 -8.84
CA ARG A 191 -2.29 -5.76 -9.30
C ARG A 191 -1.84 -6.28 -10.67
N GLN A 192 -1.91 -7.59 -10.89
CA GLN A 192 -1.56 -8.21 -12.17
C GLN A 192 -2.52 -7.82 -13.29
N LEU A 193 -3.81 -7.64 -12.99
CA LEU A 193 -4.78 -7.11 -13.95
C LEU A 193 -4.43 -5.65 -14.29
N THR A 194 -4.20 -4.81 -13.28
CA THR A 194 -3.94 -3.38 -13.48
C THR A 194 -2.56 -3.07 -14.03
N SER A 195 -1.58 -3.97 -13.96
CA SER A 195 -0.27 -3.76 -14.61
C SER A 195 -0.36 -3.74 -16.14
N GLN A 196 -1.52 -4.08 -16.69
CA GLN A 196 -1.82 -4.04 -18.13
C GLN A 196 -2.49 -2.73 -18.55
N LEU A 197 -2.67 -1.77 -17.61
CA LEU A 197 -3.10 -0.42 -17.93
C LEU A 197 -2.04 0.24 -18.82
N ASP A 198 -2.38 0.43 -20.09
CA ASP A 198 -1.60 1.20 -21.03
C ASP A 198 -2.48 2.24 -21.74
N SER A 199 -1.87 3.33 -22.17
CA SER A 199 -2.52 4.41 -22.92
C SER A 199 -2.37 4.25 -24.44
N THR A 200 -1.86 3.10 -24.90
CA THR A 200 -1.38 2.90 -26.27
C THR A 200 -2.36 2.09 -27.12
N SER A 201 -3.13 1.18 -26.52
CA SER A 201 -4.01 0.27 -27.23
C SER A 201 -5.45 0.33 -26.71
N VAL A 202 -6.36 0.74 -27.60
CA VAL A 202 -7.81 0.74 -27.35
C VAL A 202 -8.32 -0.68 -27.10
N GLU A 203 -7.88 -1.65 -27.91
CA GLU A 203 -8.26 -3.06 -27.76
C GLU A 203 -7.83 -3.62 -26.40
N ASN A 204 -6.64 -3.25 -25.94
CA ASN A 204 -6.14 -3.72 -24.64
C ASN A 204 -6.97 -3.11 -23.49
N ALA A 205 -7.35 -1.83 -23.60
CA ALA A 205 -8.22 -1.17 -22.65
C ALA A 205 -9.64 -1.77 -22.62
N GLU A 206 -10.23 -2.10 -23.78
CA GLU A 206 -11.53 -2.79 -23.86
C GLU A 206 -11.49 -4.16 -23.18
N ASN A 207 -10.46 -4.96 -23.50
CA ASN A 207 -10.23 -6.26 -22.89
C ASN A 207 -10.04 -6.15 -21.37
N LEU A 208 -9.32 -5.12 -20.90
CA LEU A 208 -9.10 -4.88 -19.49
C LEU A 208 -10.40 -4.49 -18.76
N VAL A 209 -11.24 -3.64 -19.36
CA VAL A 209 -12.56 -3.29 -18.78
C VAL A 209 -13.40 -4.55 -18.57
N HIS A 210 -13.46 -5.43 -19.56
CA HIS A 210 -14.20 -6.67 -19.46
C HIS A 210 -13.66 -7.57 -18.34
N ARG A 211 -12.34 -7.75 -18.26
CA ARG A 211 -11.69 -8.57 -17.24
C ARG A 211 -11.83 -8.00 -15.83
N LEU A 212 -11.76 -6.69 -15.66
CA LEU A 212 -12.00 -6.03 -14.36
C LEU A 212 -13.44 -6.28 -13.88
N ARG A 213 -14.43 -6.21 -14.79
CA ARG A 213 -15.82 -6.48 -14.45
C ARG A 213 -16.06 -7.93 -14.08
N ILE A 214 -15.51 -8.88 -14.85
CA ILE A 214 -15.57 -10.31 -14.48
C ILE A 214 -14.93 -10.51 -13.11
N PHE A 215 -13.72 -10.00 -12.89
CA PHE A 215 -13.01 -10.13 -11.62
C PHE A 215 -13.84 -9.58 -10.45
N ALA A 216 -14.44 -8.41 -10.60
CA ALA A 216 -15.34 -7.84 -9.59
C ALA A 216 -16.52 -8.76 -9.28
N MET A 217 -17.19 -9.29 -10.31
CA MET A 217 -18.40 -10.11 -10.13
C MET A 217 -18.12 -11.52 -9.62
N THR A 218 -17.03 -12.16 -10.05
CA THR A 218 -16.78 -13.58 -9.75
C THR A 218 -15.85 -13.79 -8.56
N GLU A 219 -14.91 -12.87 -8.31
CA GLU A 219 -13.85 -13.08 -7.31
C GLU A 219 -14.02 -12.22 -6.05
N LEU A 220 -14.79 -11.12 -6.13
CA LEU A 220 -14.86 -10.11 -5.06
C LEU A 220 -16.26 -9.91 -4.47
N ALA A 221 -17.32 -10.16 -5.24
CA ALA A 221 -18.69 -9.76 -4.88
C ALA A 221 -19.21 -10.42 -3.59
N ASP A 222 -18.83 -11.67 -3.34
CA ASP A 222 -19.40 -12.49 -2.26
C ASP A 222 -18.70 -12.32 -0.90
N ASP A 223 -17.50 -11.71 -0.86
CA ASP A 223 -16.74 -11.54 0.39
C ASP A 223 -16.84 -10.10 0.91
N PRO A 224 -17.48 -9.86 2.08
CA PRO A 224 -17.62 -8.53 2.64
C PRO A 224 -16.27 -7.88 2.98
N LYS A 225 -15.21 -8.65 3.27
CA LYS A 225 -13.86 -8.13 3.51
C LYS A 225 -13.25 -7.52 2.24
N LEU A 226 -13.74 -7.91 1.06
CA LEU A 226 -13.26 -7.43 -0.23
C LEU A 226 -14.12 -6.28 -0.80
N SER A 227 -15.12 -5.80 -0.06
CA SER A 227 -16.06 -4.77 -0.50
C SER A 227 -15.38 -3.50 -1.06
N LEU A 228 -14.33 -3.00 -0.41
CA LEU A 228 -13.57 -1.84 -0.89
C LEU A 228 -12.84 -2.13 -2.21
N LEU A 229 -12.23 -3.31 -2.34
CA LEU A 229 -11.55 -3.73 -3.57
C LEU A 229 -12.56 -3.93 -4.70
N HIS A 230 -13.72 -4.50 -4.39
CA HIS A 230 -14.84 -4.66 -5.31
C HIS A 230 -15.31 -3.31 -5.86
N GLU A 231 -15.59 -2.35 -4.97
CA GLU A 231 -16.01 -1.00 -5.36
C GLU A 231 -14.94 -0.29 -6.21
N THR A 232 -13.68 -0.33 -5.76
CA THR A 232 -12.56 0.32 -6.48
C THR A 232 -12.34 -0.30 -7.86
N THR A 233 -12.51 -1.63 -8.00
CA THR A 233 -12.39 -2.35 -9.27
C THR A 233 -13.49 -1.91 -10.24
N LEU A 234 -14.73 -1.80 -9.76
CA LEU A 234 -15.85 -1.31 -10.57
C LEU A 234 -15.65 0.14 -10.98
N GLN A 235 -15.25 1.02 -10.07
CA GLN A 235 -14.96 2.42 -10.35
C GLN A 235 -13.85 2.58 -11.41
N LEU A 236 -12.79 1.78 -11.32
CA LEU A 236 -11.74 1.76 -12.34
C LEU A 236 -12.28 1.28 -13.70
N SER A 237 -13.08 0.23 -13.72
CA SER A 237 -13.69 -0.27 -14.96
C SER A 237 -14.60 0.77 -15.61
N ASP A 238 -15.33 1.53 -14.80
CA ASP A 238 -16.23 2.59 -15.27
C ASP A 238 -15.49 3.84 -15.75
N LEU A 239 -14.36 4.17 -15.11
CA LEU A 239 -13.44 5.21 -15.58
C LEU A 239 -12.86 4.84 -16.95
N LEU A 240 -12.30 3.65 -17.10
CA LEU A 240 -11.74 3.20 -18.39
C LEU A 240 -12.81 3.13 -19.48
N GLN A 241 -14.00 2.61 -19.18
CA GLN A 241 -15.10 2.55 -20.14
C GLN A 241 -15.52 3.94 -20.61
N PHE A 242 -15.53 4.92 -19.70
CA PHE A 242 -15.81 6.31 -20.03
C PHE A 242 -14.70 6.93 -20.89
N GLN A 243 -13.43 6.66 -20.55
CA GLN A 243 -12.29 7.12 -21.35
C GLN A 243 -12.34 6.56 -22.78
N LEU A 244 -12.63 5.26 -22.93
CA LEU A 244 -12.82 4.63 -24.24
C LEU A 244 -13.91 5.30 -25.06
N GLN A 245 -15.04 5.62 -24.43
CA GLN A 245 -16.17 6.27 -25.10
C GLN A 245 -15.81 7.64 -25.68
N TYR A 246 -14.97 8.41 -24.99
CA TYR A 246 -14.64 9.80 -25.36
C TYR A 246 -13.21 10.00 -25.90
N GLU A 247 -12.46 8.92 -26.08
CA GLU A 247 -11.11 8.93 -26.66
C GLU A 247 -11.07 9.57 -28.06
N PRO A 248 -12.02 9.29 -29.00
CA PRO A 248 -12.03 9.92 -30.32
C PRO A 248 -12.21 11.44 -30.26
N GLU A 249 -13.14 11.93 -29.44
CA GLU A 249 -13.40 13.36 -29.25
C GLU A 249 -12.21 14.07 -28.60
N TRP A 250 -11.56 13.43 -27.62
CA TRP A 250 -10.36 13.97 -26.98
C TRP A 250 -9.20 14.11 -27.98
N LYS A 251 -8.97 13.08 -28.81
CA LYS A 251 -7.94 13.13 -29.86
C LYS A 251 -8.22 14.23 -30.88
N ALA A 252 -9.47 14.37 -31.31
CA ALA A 252 -9.87 15.46 -32.22
C ALA A 252 -9.65 16.84 -31.57
N PHE A 253 -10.03 17.00 -30.30
CA PHE A 253 -9.80 18.23 -29.55
C PHE A 253 -8.30 18.57 -29.46
N CYS A 254 -7.45 17.61 -29.09
CA CYS A 254 -6.00 17.80 -29.04
C CYS A 254 -5.41 18.19 -30.41
N ALA A 255 -5.88 17.60 -31.50
CA ALA A 255 -5.43 17.94 -32.85
C ALA A 255 -5.77 19.40 -33.23
N THR A 256 -6.97 19.87 -32.88
CA THR A 256 -7.37 21.27 -33.12
C THR A 256 -6.53 22.27 -32.32
N LEU A 257 -6.20 21.94 -31.08
CA LEU A 257 -5.31 22.77 -30.25
C LEU A 257 -3.91 22.88 -30.87
N SER A 258 -3.31 21.75 -31.27
CA SER A 258 -1.99 21.72 -31.89
C SER A 258 -1.93 22.52 -33.20
N ALA A 259 -3.01 22.53 -33.98
CA ALA A 259 -3.09 23.29 -35.22
C ALA A 259 -3.23 24.81 -34.99
N SER A 260 -3.76 25.22 -33.85
CA SER A 260 -4.11 26.63 -33.60
C SER A 260 -2.94 27.52 -33.18
N ASN A 261 -1.74 26.98 -32.93
CA ASN A 261 -0.57 27.72 -32.38
C ASN A 261 -0.93 28.65 -31.20
N SER A 262 -2.03 28.35 -30.50
CA SER A 262 -2.45 29.14 -29.37
C SER A 262 -1.49 28.82 -28.22
N ASP A 263 -0.65 29.81 -27.91
CA ASP A 263 0.23 29.92 -26.74
C ASP A 263 -0.59 29.89 -25.43
N VAL A 264 -1.37 28.83 -25.21
CA VAL A 264 -1.86 28.50 -23.88
C VAL A 264 -0.65 27.92 -23.16
N GLN A 265 0.03 28.80 -22.42
CA GLN A 265 1.28 28.63 -21.66
C GLN A 265 1.22 27.57 -20.52
N HIS A 266 0.39 26.54 -20.66
CA HIS A 266 0.24 25.40 -19.75
C HIS A 266 0.35 24.06 -20.51
N SER A 267 1.18 24.01 -21.55
CA SER A 267 1.27 22.93 -22.54
C SER A 267 2.48 22.01 -22.37
N GLY A 268 3.20 22.07 -21.25
CA GLY A 268 4.11 21.01 -20.87
C GLY A 268 3.31 19.85 -20.28
N ASP A 269 3.29 18.71 -20.97
CA ASP A 269 2.83 17.40 -20.45
C ASP A 269 1.33 17.06 -20.57
N ARG A 270 0.67 17.44 -21.67
CA ARG A 270 -0.69 16.94 -21.97
C ARG A 270 -0.61 15.60 -22.71
N SER A 271 -1.16 14.54 -22.09
CA SER A 271 -1.33 13.25 -22.77
C SER A 271 -2.26 13.39 -23.97
N THR A 272 -1.83 12.87 -25.12
CA THR A 272 -2.63 12.83 -26.35
C THR A 272 -3.73 11.76 -26.32
N SER A 273 -3.67 10.85 -25.33
CA SER A 273 -4.69 9.85 -25.06
C SER A 273 -5.37 10.12 -23.71
N LEU A 274 -6.68 9.90 -23.67
CA LEU A 274 -7.51 9.94 -22.47
C LEU A 274 -7.39 8.64 -21.66
N LEU A 275 -6.93 7.56 -22.29
CA LEU A 275 -6.83 6.22 -21.69
C LEU A 275 -5.82 6.18 -20.54
N ALA A 276 -6.17 5.41 -19.51
CA ALA A 276 -5.37 5.17 -18.31
C ALA A 276 -5.00 6.43 -17.51
N LEU A 277 -5.62 7.58 -17.82
CA LEU A 277 -5.48 8.79 -17.01
C LEU A 277 -6.19 8.62 -15.66
N PRO A 278 -5.67 9.24 -14.59
CA PRO A 278 -6.40 9.27 -13.32
C PRO A 278 -7.67 10.14 -13.45
N LEU A 279 -8.61 9.93 -12.54
CA LEU A 279 -9.91 10.62 -12.49
C LEU A 279 -9.78 12.16 -12.65
N SER A 280 -8.81 12.77 -11.95
CA SER A 280 -8.59 14.23 -12.00
C SER A 280 -8.22 14.72 -13.39
N GLU A 281 -7.36 13.99 -14.10
CA GLU A 281 -6.93 14.33 -15.47
C GLU A 281 -8.06 14.11 -16.47
N THR A 282 -8.84 13.03 -16.31
CA THR A 282 -10.03 12.80 -17.14
C THR A 282 -11.07 13.90 -16.94
N ILE A 283 -11.32 14.33 -15.70
CA ILE A 283 -12.21 15.47 -15.41
C ILE A 283 -11.67 16.75 -16.05
N ARG A 284 -10.36 17.01 -15.95
CA ARG A 284 -9.71 18.18 -16.57
C ARG A 284 -9.92 18.19 -18.09
N ALA A 285 -9.67 17.06 -18.75
CA ALA A 285 -9.90 16.89 -20.19
C ALA A 285 -11.37 17.18 -20.56
N CYS A 286 -12.33 16.60 -19.83
CA CYS A 286 -13.74 16.85 -20.06
C CYS A 286 -14.14 18.32 -19.83
N CYS A 287 -13.62 18.98 -18.79
CA CYS A 287 -13.87 20.41 -18.55
C CYS A 287 -13.41 21.28 -19.72
N TRP A 288 -12.27 20.95 -20.34
CA TRP A 288 -11.75 21.70 -21.49
C TRP A 288 -12.56 21.45 -22.76
N MET A 289 -12.98 20.21 -23.00
CA MET A 289 -13.82 19.87 -24.16
C MET A 289 -15.20 20.53 -24.06
N ASP A 290 -15.85 20.46 -22.90
CA ASP A 290 -17.23 20.97 -22.73
C ASP A 290 -17.29 22.47 -22.47
N LYS A 291 -16.24 23.04 -21.87
CA LYS A 291 -16.23 24.41 -21.30
C LYS A 291 -17.41 24.69 -20.35
N ASN A 292 -18.01 23.63 -19.82
CA ASN A 292 -19.19 23.62 -18.96
C ASN A 292 -19.09 22.39 -18.04
N VAL A 293 -19.48 22.54 -16.79
CA VAL A 293 -19.45 21.46 -15.78
C VAL A 293 -20.79 21.31 -15.06
N GLY A 294 -21.80 22.10 -15.42
CA GLY A 294 -23.17 21.99 -14.97
C GLY A 294 -23.96 20.87 -15.63
N ALA A 295 -25.30 20.97 -15.51
CA ALA A 295 -26.25 19.93 -15.89
C ALA A 295 -26.04 19.47 -17.34
N GLY A 296 -25.86 18.15 -17.50
CA GLY A 296 -25.67 17.53 -18.81
C GLY A 296 -24.22 17.49 -19.31
N SER A 297 -23.26 18.14 -18.63
CA SER A 297 -21.84 18.02 -18.98
C SER A 297 -21.32 16.58 -18.81
N ARG A 298 -20.26 16.21 -19.55
CA ARG A 298 -19.60 14.90 -19.39
C ARG A 298 -19.06 14.74 -17.98
N VAL A 299 -18.51 15.82 -17.40
CA VAL A 299 -17.97 15.87 -16.04
C VAL A 299 -19.04 15.53 -15.00
N GLN A 300 -20.23 16.13 -15.09
CA GLN A 300 -21.31 15.84 -14.15
C GLN A 300 -21.86 14.42 -14.31
N GLN A 301 -22.10 13.97 -15.55
CA GLN A 301 -22.56 12.60 -15.81
C GLN A 301 -21.59 11.57 -15.23
N PHE A 302 -20.29 11.80 -15.46
CA PHE A 302 -19.24 10.90 -15.03
C PHE A 302 -19.07 10.87 -13.50
N CYS A 303 -19.03 12.03 -12.86
CA CYS A 303 -18.93 12.12 -11.40
C CYS A 303 -20.15 11.53 -10.68
N THR A 304 -21.34 11.65 -11.29
CA THR A 304 -22.56 11.00 -10.79
C THR A 304 -22.43 9.48 -10.84
N LYS A 305 -21.95 8.94 -11.97
CA LYS A 305 -21.74 7.50 -12.15
C LYS A 305 -20.72 6.93 -11.15
N LEU A 306 -19.62 7.65 -10.91
CA LEU A 306 -18.58 7.26 -9.96
C LEU A 306 -18.89 7.61 -8.50
N LYS A 307 -20.07 8.18 -8.21
CA LYS A 307 -20.48 8.59 -6.85
C LYS A 307 -19.48 9.55 -6.18
N VAL A 308 -18.86 10.43 -6.96
CA VAL A 308 -17.92 11.44 -6.43
C VAL A 308 -18.68 12.38 -5.49
N LEU A 309 -18.12 12.64 -4.30
CA LEU A 309 -18.75 13.53 -3.33
C LEU A 309 -18.81 14.97 -3.88
N SER A 310 -19.87 15.71 -3.54
CA SER A 310 -20.07 17.06 -4.07
C SER A 310 -18.92 18.02 -3.75
N GLU A 311 -18.28 17.89 -2.58
CA GLU A 311 -17.12 18.68 -2.21
C GLU A 311 -15.88 18.30 -3.06
N GLN A 312 -15.63 17.00 -3.24
CA GLN A 312 -14.54 16.51 -4.09
C GLN A 312 -14.72 16.98 -5.53
N PHE A 313 -15.94 16.88 -6.07
CA PHE A 313 -16.29 17.39 -7.39
C PHE A 313 -15.88 18.85 -7.57
N ARG A 314 -16.24 19.71 -6.60
CA ARG A 314 -15.91 21.15 -6.65
C ARG A 314 -14.41 21.36 -6.72
N TRP A 315 -13.64 20.68 -5.88
CA TRP A 315 -12.16 20.76 -5.91
C TRP A 315 -11.58 20.28 -7.25
N LEU A 316 -12.09 19.18 -7.80
CA LEU A 316 -11.60 18.60 -9.06
C LEU A 316 -11.80 19.51 -10.27
N VAL A 317 -12.86 20.33 -10.29
CA VAL A 317 -13.15 21.24 -11.40
C VAL A 317 -12.51 22.64 -11.25
N LEU A 318 -11.98 23.00 -10.07
CA LEU A 318 -11.40 24.33 -9.84
C LEU A 318 -10.28 24.65 -10.82
N GLU A 319 -9.26 23.80 -10.86
CA GLU A 319 -8.08 24.01 -11.68
C GLU A 319 -8.40 24.16 -13.17
N PRO A 320 -9.12 23.23 -13.83
CA PRO A 320 -9.45 23.38 -15.25
C PRO A 320 -10.25 24.66 -15.56
N LEU A 321 -11.16 25.06 -14.68
CA LEU A 321 -11.96 26.26 -14.88
C LEU A 321 -11.13 27.54 -14.72
N VAL A 322 -10.23 27.58 -13.74
CA VAL A 322 -9.34 28.73 -13.50
C VAL A 322 -8.35 28.89 -14.64
N LEU A 323 -7.69 27.81 -15.06
CA LEU A 323 -6.75 27.82 -16.19
C LEU A 323 -7.46 28.13 -17.52
N GLY A 324 -8.74 27.76 -17.65
CA GLY A 324 -9.58 28.11 -18.79
C GLY A 324 -10.21 29.50 -18.72
N ALA A 325 -9.95 30.28 -17.65
CA ALA A 325 -10.61 31.56 -17.36
C ALA A 325 -12.16 31.50 -17.40
N ASN A 326 -12.75 30.34 -17.07
CA ASN A 326 -14.18 30.08 -17.09
C ASN A 326 -14.86 30.57 -15.79
N TRP A 327 -14.74 31.86 -15.48
CA TRP A 327 -15.17 32.44 -14.21
C TRP A 327 -16.68 32.33 -13.93
N VAL A 328 -17.50 32.40 -14.98
CA VAL A 328 -18.97 32.30 -14.86
C VAL A 328 -19.36 30.92 -14.32
N GLU A 329 -18.73 29.88 -14.85
CA GLU A 329 -18.98 28.51 -14.45
C GLU A 329 -18.37 28.19 -13.08
N LEU A 330 -17.22 28.79 -12.78
CA LEU A 330 -16.63 28.75 -11.45
C LEU A 330 -17.59 29.32 -10.39
N ASP A 331 -18.19 30.49 -10.65
CA ASP A 331 -19.17 31.09 -9.73
C ASP A 331 -20.44 30.25 -9.60
N SER A 332 -20.92 29.62 -10.69
CA SER A 332 -22.15 28.82 -10.67
C SER A 332 -22.06 27.62 -9.72
N ILE A 333 -20.85 27.05 -9.58
CA ILE A 333 -20.56 25.91 -8.71
C ILE A 333 -20.20 26.33 -7.28
N LEU A 334 -19.44 27.42 -7.13
CA LEU A 334 -18.88 27.82 -5.85
C LEU A 334 -19.81 28.69 -5.02
N VAL A 335 -20.76 29.40 -5.64
CA VAL A 335 -21.60 30.37 -4.95
C VAL A 335 -22.96 29.75 -4.64
N GLU A 336 -23.22 29.51 -3.36
CA GLU A 336 -24.52 29.02 -2.91
C GLU A 336 -25.54 30.16 -2.88
N LYS A 337 -26.56 30.08 -3.76
CA LYS A 337 -27.71 31.00 -3.71
C LYS A 337 -28.68 30.57 -2.61
N LYS A 338 -28.37 30.92 -1.36
CA LYS A 338 -29.32 30.77 -0.24
C LYS A 338 -30.33 31.91 -0.30
N TRP A 339 -31.51 31.62 -0.82
CA TRP A 339 -32.63 32.58 -1.01
C TRP A 339 -33.03 33.39 0.23
N PHE A 340 -32.65 32.94 1.44
CA PHE A 340 -32.93 33.64 2.70
C PHE A 340 -31.75 34.39 3.34
N LYS A 341 -30.53 34.32 2.78
CA LYS A 341 -29.37 35.05 3.33
C LYS A 341 -29.06 36.28 2.49
N ARG A 342 -28.80 37.42 3.16
CA ARG A 342 -28.26 38.64 2.52
C ARG A 342 -26.84 38.45 1.96
N ARG A 343 -26.10 37.44 2.43
CA ARG A 343 -24.72 37.15 2.02
C ARG A 343 -24.67 35.78 1.34
N THR A 344 -24.02 35.74 0.18
CA THR A 344 -23.74 34.50 -0.54
C THR A 344 -22.53 33.83 0.09
N ASP A 345 -22.69 32.59 0.54
CA ASP A 345 -21.61 31.78 1.09
C ASP A 345 -20.89 31.05 -0.07
N THR A 346 -19.60 30.74 0.12
CA THR A 346 -18.90 29.81 -0.76
C THR A 346 -19.21 28.37 -0.32
N SER A 347 -19.38 27.47 -1.29
CA SER A 347 -19.59 26.03 -1.03
C SER A 347 -18.32 25.30 -0.58
N LEU A 348 -17.17 25.98 -0.63
CA LEU A 348 -15.87 25.51 -0.13
C LEU A 348 -15.32 26.46 0.95
N PRO A 349 -14.42 25.99 1.84
CA PRO A 349 -13.70 26.84 2.78
C PRO A 349 -12.97 27.99 2.05
N THR A 350 -13.32 29.23 2.38
CA THR A 350 -12.87 30.42 1.63
C THR A 350 -11.37 30.63 1.71
N ASP A 351 -10.76 30.36 2.85
CA ASP A 351 -9.31 30.44 3.11
C ASP A 351 -8.53 29.54 2.13
N ARG A 352 -8.89 28.25 2.06
CA ARG A 352 -8.25 27.26 1.20
C ARG A 352 -8.49 27.58 -0.27
N LEU A 353 -9.72 27.98 -0.61
CA LEU A 353 -10.08 28.35 -1.98
C LEU A 353 -9.22 29.52 -2.46
N VAL A 354 -9.10 30.59 -1.67
CA VAL A 354 -8.32 31.78 -2.03
C VAL A 354 -6.83 31.46 -2.18
N LEU A 355 -6.27 30.65 -1.27
CA LEU A 355 -4.89 30.19 -1.38
C LEU A 355 -4.66 29.38 -2.66
N TYR A 356 -5.61 28.50 -3.01
CA TYR A 356 -5.52 27.68 -4.21
C TYR A 356 -5.65 28.52 -5.49
N LEU A 357 -6.60 29.47 -5.55
CA LEU A 357 -6.73 30.42 -6.65
C LEU A 357 -5.46 31.26 -6.84
N HIS A 358 -4.85 31.71 -5.74
CA HIS A 358 -3.58 32.42 -5.79
C HIS A 358 -2.44 31.53 -6.33
N ALA A 359 -2.37 30.27 -5.92
CA ALA A 359 -1.37 29.32 -6.43
C ALA A 359 -1.53 29.04 -7.93
N LEU A 360 -2.75 29.13 -8.46
CA LEU A 360 -3.05 29.02 -9.89
C LEU A 360 -2.90 30.35 -10.67
N ASN A 361 -2.36 31.40 -10.04
CA ASN A 361 -2.21 32.73 -10.62
C ASN A 361 -3.53 33.34 -11.14
N ALA A 362 -4.64 33.08 -10.45
CA ALA A 362 -5.91 33.71 -10.79
C ALA A 362 -5.82 35.24 -10.66
N PRO A 363 -6.57 36.02 -11.47
CA PRO A 363 -6.57 37.47 -11.39
C PRO A 363 -6.95 37.98 -10.00
N ARG A 364 -6.31 39.07 -9.57
CA ARG A 364 -6.49 39.64 -8.22
C ARG A 364 -7.95 40.00 -7.94
N GLU A 365 -8.69 40.40 -8.96
CA GLU A 365 -10.11 40.76 -8.89
C GLU A 365 -10.97 39.54 -8.53
N ILE A 366 -10.63 38.37 -9.10
CA ILE A 366 -11.31 37.10 -8.81
C ILE A 366 -11.00 36.66 -7.38
N ILE A 367 -9.74 36.73 -6.97
CA ILE A 367 -9.33 36.39 -5.59
C ILE A 367 -10.03 37.31 -4.59
N ALA A 368 -10.04 38.62 -4.83
CA ALA A 368 -10.71 39.60 -3.97
C ALA A 368 -12.21 39.34 -3.85
N LYS A 369 -12.87 38.95 -4.96
CA LYS A 369 -14.28 38.59 -4.99
C LYS A 369 -14.60 37.43 -4.05
N TYR A 370 -13.83 36.34 -4.08
CA TYR A 370 -14.03 35.21 -3.17
C TYR A 370 -13.64 35.54 -1.73
N LEU A 371 -12.55 36.29 -1.54
CA LEU A 371 -12.10 36.73 -0.21
C LEU A 371 -13.15 37.59 0.49
N SER A 372 -13.87 38.44 -0.24
CA SER A 372 -14.99 39.25 0.31
C SER A 372 -16.16 38.42 0.85
N ARG A 373 -16.27 37.15 0.45
CA ARG A 373 -17.29 36.19 0.90
C ARG A 373 -16.86 35.41 2.14
N CYS A 374 -15.64 35.62 2.63
CA CYS A 374 -15.15 35.00 3.86
C CYS A 374 -16.09 35.37 5.05
N PRO A 375 -16.57 34.37 5.81
CA PRO A 375 -17.47 34.60 6.94
C PRO A 375 -16.82 35.46 8.03
N ASP A 376 -15.56 35.14 8.39
CA ASP A 376 -14.79 35.85 9.41
C ASP A 376 -13.99 37.02 8.79
N PRO A 377 -14.33 38.27 9.12
CA PRO A 377 -13.60 39.43 8.60
C PRO A 377 -12.17 39.57 9.14
N HIS A 378 -11.82 38.97 10.28
CA HIS A 378 -10.44 38.94 10.77
C HIS A 378 -9.59 37.97 9.95
N GLU A 379 -10.04 36.72 9.81
CA GLU A 379 -9.40 35.73 8.93
C GLU A 379 -9.22 36.25 7.51
N MET A 380 -10.24 36.93 6.98
CA MET A 380 -10.18 37.58 5.68
C MET A 380 -9.04 38.60 5.56
N THR A 381 -8.87 39.45 6.58
CA THR A 381 -7.84 40.50 6.62
C THR A 381 -6.45 39.88 6.73
N GLU A 382 -6.32 38.82 7.53
CA GLU A 382 -5.10 38.02 7.67
C GLU A 382 -4.67 37.39 6.35
N VAL A 383 -5.58 36.69 5.67
CA VAL A 383 -5.32 36.05 4.37
C VAL A 383 -4.99 37.11 3.31
N ALA A 384 -5.72 38.23 3.27
CA ALA A 384 -5.43 39.34 2.36
C ALA A 384 -4.00 39.89 2.56
N ALA A 385 -3.59 40.11 3.81
CA ALA A 385 -2.25 40.59 4.14
C ALA A 385 -1.17 39.58 3.75
N ARG A 386 -1.38 38.28 4.02
CA ARG A 386 -0.47 37.19 3.63
C ARG A 386 -0.26 37.12 2.12
N LEU A 387 -1.32 37.36 1.35
CA LEU A 387 -1.28 37.40 -0.13
C LEU A 387 -0.84 38.76 -0.69
N ARG A 388 -0.42 39.71 0.16
CA ARG A 388 -0.04 41.08 -0.23
C ARG A 388 -1.15 41.83 -0.97
N MET A 389 -2.41 41.48 -0.71
CA MET A 389 -3.60 42.17 -1.22
C MET A 389 -4.02 43.26 -0.23
N TYR A 390 -3.10 44.20 0.04
CA TYR A 390 -3.27 45.20 1.10
C TYR A 390 -4.48 46.10 0.88
N SER A 391 -4.83 46.43 -0.37
CA SER A 391 -6.01 47.25 -0.68
C SER A 391 -7.31 46.61 -0.21
N VAL A 392 -7.41 45.28 -0.30
CA VAL A 392 -8.56 44.52 0.20
C VAL A 392 -8.57 44.51 1.73
N ALA A 393 -7.41 44.32 2.36
CA ALA A 393 -7.25 44.32 3.82
C ALA A 393 -7.59 45.69 4.44
N VAL A 394 -7.11 46.79 3.84
CA VAL A 394 -7.41 48.17 4.27
C VAL A 394 -8.90 48.44 4.14
N GLN A 395 -9.51 48.09 2.99
CA GLN A 395 -10.94 48.31 2.79
C GLN A 395 -11.80 47.50 3.77
N SER A 396 -11.37 46.30 4.16
CA SER A 396 -12.00 45.51 5.22
C SER A 396 -12.05 46.29 6.53
N CYS A 397 -10.90 46.80 6.99
CA CYS A 397 -10.78 47.56 8.23
C CYS A 397 -11.65 48.84 8.20
N VAL A 398 -11.64 49.55 7.06
CA VAL A 398 -12.49 50.74 6.81
C VAL A 398 -13.97 50.39 6.92
N ASN A 399 -14.40 49.30 6.29
CA ASN A 399 -15.80 48.88 6.27
C ASN A 399 -16.31 48.49 7.67
N ARG A 400 -15.43 47.89 8.48
CA ARG A 400 -15.68 47.46 9.85
C ARG A 400 -15.55 48.56 10.89
N ARG A 401 -14.92 49.69 10.54
CA ARG A 401 -14.57 50.77 11.49
C ARG A 401 -13.71 50.26 12.64
N ASP A 402 -12.70 49.45 12.30
CA ASP A 402 -11.83 48.79 13.27
C ASP A 402 -10.42 49.42 13.27
N PRO A 403 -10.14 50.37 14.19
CA PRO A 403 -8.84 51.04 14.26
C PRO A 403 -7.73 50.16 14.83
N ILE A 404 -8.06 49.08 15.56
CA ILE A 404 -7.06 48.17 16.11
C ILE A 404 -6.52 47.30 14.98
N ALA A 405 -7.41 46.66 14.23
CA ALA A 405 -7.03 45.86 13.07
C ALA A 405 -6.27 46.68 12.01
N MET A 406 -6.63 47.95 11.81
CA MET A 406 -5.90 48.84 10.89
C MET A 406 -4.46 49.12 11.36
N LYS A 407 -4.22 49.27 12.67
CA LYS A 407 -2.87 49.46 13.21
C LYS A 407 -2.01 48.20 13.06
N GLU A 408 -2.57 47.05 13.40
CA GLU A 408 -1.88 45.75 13.22
C GLU A 408 -1.56 45.49 11.74
N LEU A 409 -2.47 45.85 10.84
CA LEU A 409 -2.24 45.75 9.39
C LEU A 409 -1.14 46.71 8.93
N LEU A 410 -1.12 47.96 9.42
CA LEU A 410 -0.11 48.96 9.04
C LEU A 410 1.32 48.48 9.34
N GLU A 411 1.54 47.79 10.46
CA GLU A 411 2.85 47.21 10.82
C GLU A 411 3.36 46.18 9.80
N ARG A 412 2.44 45.56 9.04
CA ARG A 412 2.73 44.51 8.05
C ARG A 412 2.82 45.04 6.63
N ILE A 413 2.25 46.20 6.33
CA ILE A 413 2.34 46.83 5.01
C ILE A 413 3.73 47.46 4.84
N PRO A 414 4.50 47.11 3.80
CA PRO A 414 5.76 47.78 3.52
C PRO A 414 5.53 49.28 3.21
N LYS A 415 6.38 50.17 3.75
CA LYS A 415 6.28 51.64 3.58
C LYS A 415 6.24 52.13 2.13
N ARG A 416 6.70 51.32 1.19
CA ARG A 416 6.72 51.62 -0.25
C ARG A 416 5.38 51.42 -0.94
N GLU A 417 4.48 50.62 -0.35
CA GLU A 417 3.17 50.33 -0.92
C GLU A 417 2.24 51.54 -0.69
N PRO A 418 1.41 51.93 -1.67
CA PRO A 418 0.50 53.06 -1.53
C PRO A 418 -0.53 52.86 -0.40
N GLU A 419 -0.86 51.61 -0.09
CA GLU A 419 -1.78 51.27 0.99
C GLU A 419 -1.24 51.63 2.38
N HIS A 420 0.08 51.80 2.53
CA HIS A 420 0.67 52.24 3.80
C HIS A 420 0.29 53.70 4.11
N SER A 421 0.34 54.60 3.12
CA SER A 421 -0.09 55.99 3.30
C SER A 421 -1.61 56.09 3.41
N GLU A 422 -2.37 55.25 2.68
CA GLU A 422 -3.83 55.15 2.81
C GLU A 422 -4.25 54.76 4.23
N ALA A 423 -3.63 53.72 4.81
CA ALA A 423 -3.90 53.29 6.18
C ALA A 423 -3.56 54.37 7.21
N LEU A 424 -2.43 55.08 7.05
CA LEU A 424 -2.07 56.22 7.89
C LEU A 424 -3.10 57.35 7.82
N TYR A 425 -3.59 57.66 6.62
CA TYR A 425 -4.64 58.67 6.43
C TYR A 425 -5.91 58.29 7.19
N TYR A 426 -6.39 57.05 7.06
CA TYR A 426 -7.56 56.59 7.81
C TYR A 426 -7.34 56.67 9.32
N LEU A 427 -6.16 56.31 9.82
CA LEU A 427 -5.83 56.44 11.24
C LEU A 427 -5.72 57.88 11.73
N SER A 428 -5.54 58.86 10.83
CA SER A 428 -5.46 60.29 11.17
C SER A 428 -6.82 60.98 11.29
N ILE A 429 -7.87 60.40 10.70
CA ILE A 429 -9.24 60.94 10.74
C ILE A 429 -10.15 60.17 11.72
N PRO A 430 -11.19 60.80 12.28
CA PRO A 430 -12.16 60.12 13.13
C PRO A 430 -12.78 58.90 12.45
N VAL A 431 -12.89 57.77 13.16
CA VAL A 431 -13.45 56.49 12.66
C VAL A 431 -14.85 56.63 12.05
N SER A 432 -15.63 57.61 12.52
CA SER A 432 -16.94 57.95 11.97
C SER A 432 -16.90 58.42 10.51
N GLN A 433 -15.79 59.03 10.07
CA GLN A 433 -15.59 59.62 8.75
C GLN A 433 -15.01 58.64 7.72
N TRP A 434 -14.54 57.46 8.15
CA TRP A 434 -13.81 56.50 7.29
C TRP A 434 -14.56 56.08 6.02
N LYS A 435 -15.88 55.84 6.10
CA LYS A 435 -16.69 55.44 4.93
C LYS A 435 -16.94 56.59 3.95
N ASN A 436 -16.86 57.84 4.41
CA ASN A 436 -17.15 59.04 3.61
C ASN A 436 -15.89 59.63 2.98
N ALA A 437 -14.72 59.36 3.57
CA ALA A 437 -13.43 59.87 3.14
C ALA A 437 -12.93 59.34 1.77
N ARG A 438 -13.61 58.35 1.18
CA ARG A 438 -13.26 57.77 -0.13
C ARG A 438 -14.00 58.38 -1.33
N LYS A 439 -14.90 59.35 -1.08
CA LYS A 439 -15.76 59.99 -2.11
C LYS A 439 -15.25 61.35 -2.62
N SER A 440 -14.05 61.77 -2.23
CA SER A 440 -13.42 63.04 -2.64
C SER A 440 -12.22 62.79 -3.53
#